data_AF-A0A4R0XJ79-F1
#
_entry.id   AF-A0A4R0XJ79-F1
#
_cell.length_a   1.000
_cell.length_b   1.000
_cell.length_c   1.000
_cell.angle_alpha   90.00
_cell.angle_beta   90.00
_cell.angle_gamma   90.00
#
_symmetry.space_group_name_H-M   'P 1'
#
loop_
_entity.id
_entity.type
_entity.pdbx_description
1 polymer ?
#
loop_
_entity_poly.entity_id
_entity_poly.type
_entity_poly.pdbx_seq_one_letter_code
_entity_poly.pdbx_strand_id
1 'polypeptide(L)'
;MSDPLEFFAERAPIMQFDAGLSRPDAEYYAVVLMRRYCARMGIDEPSDHWMKAMPRAEWDDDAGKPVMKREPLIPDYRGRGL
;
A
#
# COMPACT_ATOMS: atom_id res chain seq x y z
N MET A 1 -17.56 -7.65 -0.09
CA MET A 1 -17.17 -6.25 0.15
C MET A 1 -17.12 -5.53 -1.18
N SER A 2 -17.79 -4.39 -1.31
CA SER A 2 -17.75 -3.53 -2.52
C SER A 2 -17.20 -2.15 -2.21
N ASP A 3 -16.99 -1.81 -0.94
CA ASP A 3 -16.42 -0.54 -0.50
C ASP A 3 -14.96 -0.72 -0.06
N PRO A 4 -13.99 -0.09 -0.75
CA PRO A 4 -12.59 -0.07 -0.35
C PRO A 4 -12.36 0.46 1.08
N LEU A 5 -13.17 1.41 1.54
CA LEU A 5 -13.03 1.99 2.88
C LEU A 5 -13.45 0.99 3.96
N GLU A 6 -14.54 0.24 3.73
CA GLU A 6 -14.90 -0.87 4.62
C GLU A 6 -13.77 -1.92 4.65
N PHE A 7 -13.19 -2.24 3.48
CA PHE A 7 -12.09 -3.19 3.41
C PHE A 7 -10.88 -2.71 4.24
N PHE A 8 -10.54 -1.42 4.16
CA PHE A 8 -9.52 -0.83 5.01
C PHE A 8 -9.88 -0.92 6.51
N ALA A 9 -11.12 -0.55 6.84
CA ALA A 9 -11.62 -0.51 8.22
C ALA A 9 -11.66 -1.89 8.90
N GLU A 10 -11.82 -2.98 8.14
CA GLU A 10 -11.70 -4.33 8.66
C GLU A 10 -10.24 -4.77 8.81
N ARG A 11 -9.37 -4.44 7.84
CA ARG A 11 -7.99 -4.95 7.81
C ARG A 11 -7.08 -4.27 8.82
N ALA A 12 -7.24 -2.97 9.07
CA ALA A 12 -6.37 -2.25 9.99
C ALA A 12 -6.50 -2.78 11.45
N PRO A 13 -7.69 -3.01 12.03
CA PRO A 13 -7.82 -3.58 13.37
C PRO A 13 -7.26 -4.99 13.48
N ILE A 14 -7.50 -5.87 12.49
CA ILE A 14 -6.96 -7.24 12.48
C ILE A 14 -5.43 -7.19 12.56
N MET A 15 -4.80 -6.33 11.76
CA MET A 15 -3.35 -6.21 11.75
C MET A 15 -2.79 -5.61 13.04
N GLN A 16 -3.52 -4.67 13.64
CA GLN A 16 -3.11 -4.07 14.90
C GLN A 16 -3.22 -5.05 16.07
N PHE A 17 -4.36 -5.71 16.22
CA PHE A 17 -4.67 -6.49 17.42
C PHE A 17 -4.29 -7.96 17.30
N ASP A 18 -4.53 -8.58 16.14
CA ASP A 18 -4.29 -10.01 15.95
C ASP A 18 -2.85 -10.27 15.50
N ALA A 19 -2.31 -9.43 14.60
CA ALA A 19 -0.92 -9.54 14.14
C ALA A 19 0.08 -8.72 14.98
N GLY A 20 -0.41 -7.94 15.96
CA GLY A 20 0.44 -7.20 16.90
C GLY A 20 1.24 -6.06 16.28
N LEU A 21 0.83 -5.54 15.12
CA LEU A 21 1.49 -4.41 14.49
C LEU A 21 1.19 -3.11 15.24
N SER A 22 2.13 -2.15 15.14
CA SER A 22 1.85 -0.79 15.55
C SER A 22 0.67 -0.24 14.73
N ARG A 23 -0.12 0.67 15.32
CA ARG A 23 -1.25 1.28 14.59
C ARG A 23 -0.82 1.89 13.23
N PRO A 24 0.29 2.66 13.14
CA PRO A 24 0.78 3.18 11.85
C PRO A 24 1.07 2.08 10.83
N ASP A 25 1.72 0.99 11.26
CA ASP A 25 2.08 -0.13 10.38
C ASP A 25 0.84 -0.91 9.92
N ALA A 26 -0.12 -1.11 10.81
CA ALA A 26 -1.39 -1.76 10.51
C ALA A 26 -2.25 -0.95 9.51
N GLU A 27 -2.36 0.36 9.71
CA GLU A 27 -3.03 1.26 8.77
C GLU A 27 -2.30 1.29 7.42
N TYR A 28 -0.96 1.31 7.43
CA TYR A 28 -0.16 1.25 6.22
C TYR A 28 -0.42 -0.03 5.42
N TYR A 29 -0.36 -1.18 6.08
CA TYR A 29 -0.64 -2.48 5.47
C TYR A 29 -2.05 -2.52 4.86
N ALA A 30 -3.05 -2.06 5.60
CA ALA A 30 -4.43 -2.05 5.15
C ALA A 30 -4.62 -1.18 3.90
N VAL A 31 -3.92 -0.03 3.79
CA VAL A 31 -3.91 0.80 2.57
C VAL A 31 -3.30 0.06 1.39
N VAL A 32 -2.17 -0.63 1.58
CA VAL A 32 -1.52 -1.41 0.50
C VAL A 32 -2.46 -2.52 0.00
N LEU A 33 -3.10 -3.25 0.91
CA LEU A 33 -4.08 -4.27 0.52
C LEU A 33 -5.30 -3.67 -0.16
N MET A 34 -5.82 -2.55 0.34
CA MET A 34 -6.96 -1.86 -0.27
C MET A 34 -6.63 -1.44 -1.72
N ARG A 35 -5.45 -0.86 -1.96
CA ARG A 35 -4.97 -0.52 -3.32
C ARG A 35 -4.91 -1.74 -4.24
N ARG A 36 -4.38 -2.87 -3.74
CA ARG A 36 -4.34 -4.15 -4.49
C ARG A 36 -5.75 -4.65 -4.79
N TYR A 37 -6.67 -4.54 -3.82
CA TYR A 37 -8.07 -4.89 -3.99
C TYR A 37 -8.74 -4.01 -5.06
N CYS A 38 -8.57 -2.69 -5.01
CA CYS A 38 -9.11 -1.76 -6.00
C CYS A 38 -8.60 -2.09 -7.41
N ALA A 39 -7.29 -2.27 -7.56
CA ALA A 39 -6.68 -2.60 -8.85
C ALA A 39 -7.19 -3.93 -9.41
N ARG A 40 -7.37 -4.95 -8.57
CA ARG A 40 -7.92 -6.25 -8.98
C ARG A 40 -9.39 -6.18 -9.39
N MET A 41 -10.17 -5.32 -8.74
CA MET A 41 -11.60 -5.18 -9.00
C MET A 41 -11.93 -4.16 -10.09
N GLY A 42 -10.94 -3.39 -10.56
CA GLY A 42 -11.14 -2.33 -11.55
C GLY A 42 -11.93 -1.14 -11.01
N ILE A 43 -11.85 -0.88 -9.70
CA ILE A 43 -12.52 0.23 -9.02
C ILE A 43 -11.50 1.31 -8.66
N ASP A 44 -11.96 2.56 -8.61
CA ASP A 44 -11.12 3.69 -8.25
C ASP A 44 -10.70 3.64 -6.77
N GLU A 45 -9.46 4.04 -6.49
CA GLU A 45 -8.97 4.20 -5.12
C GLU A 45 -9.67 5.41 -4.47
N PRO A 46 -10.10 5.31 -3.19
CA PRO A 46 -10.65 6.45 -2.47
C PRO A 46 -9.64 7.62 -2.42
N SER A 47 -10.11 8.85 -2.63
CA SER A 47 -9.25 10.02 -2.75
C SER A 47 -9.02 10.78 -1.44
N ASP A 48 -9.20 10.12 -0.29
CA ASP A 48 -9.12 10.77 1.01
C ASP A 48 -7.77 11.44 1.27
N HIS A 49 -7.78 12.58 1.97
CA HIS A 49 -6.57 13.39 2.14
C HIS A 49 -5.42 12.63 2.82
N TRP A 50 -5.75 11.75 3.77
CA TRP A 50 -4.78 10.96 4.52
C TRP A 50 -4.16 9.85 3.66
N MET A 51 -4.92 9.29 2.70
CA MET A 51 -4.40 8.29 1.76
C MET A 51 -3.38 8.87 0.78
N LYS A 52 -3.55 10.14 0.40
CA LYS A 52 -2.57 10.85 -0.44
C LYS A 52 -1.22 11.03 0.25
N ALA A 53 -1.21 11.13 1.58
CA ALA A 53 0.01 11.23 2.37
C ALA A 53 0.72 9.88 2.54
N MET A 54 0.02 8.75 2.28
CA MET A 54 0.60 7.42 2.43
C MET A 54 1.52 7.08 1.24
N PRO A 55 2.81 6.79 1.50
CA PRO A 55 3.76 6.36 0.48
C PRO A 55 3.19 5.24 -0.41
N ARG A 56 3.49 5.28 -1.71
CA ARG A 56 3.25 4.14 -2.64
C ARG A 56 4.33 3.05 -2.51
N ALA A 57 4.71 2.74 -1.28
CA ALA A 57 5.60 1.64 -0.98
C ALA A 57 4.82 0.31 -1.05
N GLU A 58 5.54 -0.78 -1.27
CA GLU A 58 4.95 -2.11 -1.10
C GLU A 58 5.06 -2.53 0.37
N TRP A 59 4.24 -3.50 0.74
CA TRP A 59 4.40 -4.18 2.01
C TRP A 59 5.21 -5.46 1.80
N ASP A 60 6.18 -5.69 2.68
CA ASP A 60 6.92 -6.94 2.78
C ASP A 60 6.30 -7.78 3.91
N ASP A 61 5.62 -8.85 3.52
CA ASP A 61 4.92 -9.74 4.43
C ASP A 61 5.90 -10.52 5.34
N ASP A 62 7.10 -10.84 4.86
CA ASP A 62 8.11 -11.58 5.62
C ASP A 62 8.78 -10.67 6.67
N ALA A 63 9.03 -9.41 6.31
CA ALA A 63 9.65 -8.43 7.19
C ALA A 63 8.66 -7.69 8.09
N GLY A 64 7.35 -7.80 7.83
CA GLY A 64 6.29 -7.13 8.58
C GLY A 64 6.40 -5.60 8.56
N LYS A 65 6.89 -5.02 7.45
CA LYS A 65 7.16 -3.58 7.36
C LYS A 65 7.03 -3.06 5.92
N PRO A 66 6.81 -1.75 5.74
CA PRO A 66 6.79 -1.15 4.41
C PRO A 66 8.19 -1.18 3.77
N VAL A 67 8.23 -1.54 2.49
CA VAL A 67 9.43 -1.47 1.64
C VAL A 67 9.23 -0.40 0.59
N MET A 68 10.02 0.67 0.70
CA MET A 68 10.12 1.69 -0.35
C MET A 68 10.68 1.04 -1.60
N LYS A 69 9.88 1.00 -2.68
CA LYS A 69 10.45 0.88 -4.02
C LYS A 69 11.30 2.12 -4.22
N ARG A 70 12.62 1.98 -4.12
CA ARG A 70 13.53 2.94 -4.73
C ARG A 70 13.29 2.84 -6.24
N GLU A 71 12.43 3.69 -6.78
CA GLU A 71 12.57 4.02 -8.20
C GLU A 71 13.99 4.56 -8.37
N PRO A 72 14.83 3.96 -9.24
CA PRO A 72 16.10 4.58 -9.56
C PRO A 72 15.80 5.96 -10.15
N LEU A 73 16.23 7.01 -9.46
CA LEU A 73 16.12 8.42 -9.88
C LEU A 73 16.88 8.75 -11.18
N ILE A 74 17.41 7.75 -11.88
CA ILE A 74 18.17 7.91 -13.11
C ILE A 74 17.53 7.00 -14.16
N PRO A 75 16.85 7.57 -15.18
CA PRO A 75 16.53 6.81 -16.38
C PRO A 75 17.84 6.29 -16.96
N ASP A 76 17.99 4.98 -17.06
CA ASP A 76 19.15 4.38 -17.70
C ASP A 76 19.17 4.78 -19.18
N TYR A 77 19.93 5.82 -19.51
CA TYR A 77 20.18 6.25 -20.89
C TYR A 77 21.24 5.39 -21.59
N ARG A 78 21.73 4.29 -20.98
CA ARG A 78 22.71 3.40 -21.64
C ARG A 78 22.00 2.32 -22.46
N GLY A 79 21.32 2.75 -23.52
CA GLY A 79 20.65 1.80 -24.42
C GLY A 79 20.20 2.33 -25.77
N ARG A 80 20.49 3.58 -26.15
CA ARG A 80 20.30 4.02 -27.53
C ARG A 80 21.66 4.15 -28.20
N GLY A 81 21.95 3.16 -29.05
CA GLY A 81 23.16 3.09 -29.83
C GLY A 81 23.35 4.30 -30.75
N LEU A 82 24.62 4.61 -30.96
CA LEU A 82 25.16 5.21 -32.17
C LEU A 82 26.29 4.31 -32.66
#